data_AF-A0A1Z2KW72-F1
#
_entry.id   AF-A0A1Z2KW72-F1
#
_cell.length_a   1.000
_cell.length_b   1.000
_cell.length_c   1.000
_cell.angle_alpha   90.00
_cell.angle_beta   90.00
_cell.angle_gamma   90.00
#
_symmetry.space_group_name_H-M   'P 1'
#
loop_
_entity.id
_entity.type
_entity.pdbx_description
1 polymer ?
#
loop_
_entity_poly.entity_id
_entity_poly.type
_entity_poly.pdbx_seq_one_letter_code
_entity_poly.pdbx_strand_id
1 'polypeptide(L)'
;MYIRGLPVHSVETFAQVRDVLIPQRTPRLETVTPGGDLGHGLHSATNLPAGEPIRTHNEDSYAPTFPGLLLFGCLSAPEQGGATPVADCRTVLRYLPSHLVERMRTHGWLLTRTYSDRLSADWRTAFATDSPAEVERRCAEDLVSCDWRPDGSLRTRGLRPGVVRHPETGEEVWFNHMAFWNEWALDEKVREILVDELGHGGLPFNTGFGDGLPLTRGELYTISAAYEAATVRRAWEPGDLMLVDNIRSAHGRDPFRGDRRIVVATGAPTTFADCRATVAPAAAPLPVPMRMVA
;
A
#
# COMPACT_ATOMS: atom_id res chain seq x y z
N MET A 1 -11.76 11.41 10.31
CA MET A 1 -12.04 12.67 11.02
C MET A 1 -11.04 13.71 10.54
N TYR A 2 -11.49 14.94 10.28
CA TYR A 2 -10.62 16.05 9.87
C TYR A 2 -10.79 17.19 10.86
N ILE A 3 -9.70 17.69 11.41
CA ILE A 3 -9.68 18.78 12.40
C ILE A 3 -8.80 19.89 11.84
N ARG A 4 -9.28 21.13 11.94
CA ARG A 4 -8.61 22.32 11.42
C ARG A 4 -8.32 23.32 12.52
N GLY A 5 -7.22 24.08 12.35
CA GLY A 5 -6.89 25.23 13.19
C GLY A 5 -6.29 24.87 14.54
N LEU A 6 -5.65 23.70 14.66
CA LEU A 6 -4.92 23.33 15.87
C LEU A 6 -3.52 23.97 15.87
N PRO A 7 -2.95 24.27 17.05
CA PRO A 7 -1.60 24.83 17.17
C PRO A 7 -0.52 23.73 16.99
N VAL A 8 -0.61 22.94 15.91
CA VAL A 8 0.33 21.87 15.57
C VAL A 8 1.23 22.35 14.44
N HIS A 9 2.44 22.78 14.78
CA HIS A 9 3.35 23.44 13.85
C HIS A 9 4.73 22.76 13.78
N SER A 10 4.93 21.68 14.51
CA SER A 10 6.20 20.94 14.55
C SER A 10 5.98 19.44 14.70
N VAL A 11 7.05 18.68 14.48
CA VAL A 11 7.06 17.22 14.66
C VAL A 11 6.77 16.86 16.12
N GLU A 12 7.28 17.64 17.07
CA GLU A 12 7.12 17.42 18.51
C GLU A 12 5.67 17.67 18.96
N THR A 13 5.07 18.78 18.52
CA THR A 13 3.65 19.07 18.83
C THR A 13 2.71 18.07 18.18
N PHE A 14 3.03 17.59 16.97
CA PHE A 14 2.30 16.49 16.34
C PHE A 14 2.44 15.18 17.12
N ALA A 15 3.66 14.85 17.58
CA ALA A 15 3.92 13.65 18.38
C ALA A 15 3.09 13.61 19.67
N GLN A 16 2.92 14.76 20.34
CA GLN A 16 2.08 14.88 21.54
C GLN A 16 0.62 14.54 21.25
N VAL A 17 0.06 15.05 20.14
CA VAL A 17 -1.31 14.71 19.74
C VAL A 17 -1.42 13.23 19.37
N ARG A 18 -0.44 12.69 18.65
CA ARG A 18 -0.36 11.26 18.32
C ARG A 18 -0.38 10.40 19.57
N ASP A 19 0.41 10.71 20.58
CA ASP A 19 0.51 9.89 21.80
C ASP A 19 -0.83 9.83 22.57
N VAL A 20 -1.71 10.82 22.40
CA VAL A 20 -3.08 10.81 22.94
C VAL A 20 -4.04 10.01 22.07
N LEU A 21 -4.01 10.21 20.74
CA LEU A 21 -4.99 9.61 19.82
C LEU A 21 -4.66 8.18 19.40
N ILE A 22 -3.38 7.84 19.33
CA ILE A 22 -2.84 6.56 18.87
C ILE A 22 -1.76 6.10 19.87
N PRO A 23 -2.15 5.62 21.06
CA PRO A 23 -1.21 5.27 22.13
C PRO A 23 -0.36 4.04 21.79
N GLN A 24 -0.92 3.10 21.01
CA GLN A 24 -0.21 1.92 20.55
C GLN A 24 0.24 2.09 19.10
N ARG A 25 1.56 2.10 18.89
CA ARG A 25 2.18 2.26 17.56
C ARG A 25 2.23 0.93 16.83
N THR A 26 2.14 0.98 15.50
CA THR A 26 2.35 -0.18 14.64
C THR A 26 3.75 -0.08 14.03
N PRO A 27 4.66 -1.01 14.34
CA PRO A 27 5.98 -1.04 13.71
C PRO A 27 5.84 -1.22 12.20
N ARG A 28 6.60 -0.47 11.40
CA ARG A 28 6.64 -0.67 9.95
C ARG A 28 7.56 -1.86 9.64
N LEU A 29 7.04 -2.83 8.88
CA LEU A 29 7.76 -4.06 8.52
C LEU A 29 8.75 -3.85 7.36
N GLU A 30 8.40 -3.01 6.38
CA GLU A 30 9.25 -2.72 5.22
C GLU A 30 9.24 -1.22 4.88
N THR A 31 10.40 -0.69 4.49
CA THR A 31 10.48 0.66 3.90
C THR A 31 10.19 0.57 2.40
N VAL A 32 8.91 0.55 2.03
CA VAL A 32 8.46 0.49 0.62
C VAL A 32 8.83 1.75 -0.17
N THR A 33 8.95 2.89 0.50
CA THR A 33 9.44 4.13 -0.08
C THR A 33 10.22 4.87 0.99
N PRO A 34 11.39 5.47 0.68
CA PRO A 34 12.16 6.20 1.68
C PRO A 34 11.40 7.46 2.09
N GLY A 35 10.49 7.34 3.06
CA GLY A 35 10.09 8.46 3.90
C GLY A 35 11.14 8.58 5.00
N GLY A 36 11.77 9.75 5.13
CA GLY A 36 12.75 9.96 6.19
C GLY A 36 12.12 9.72 7.56
N ASP A 37 12.79 8.96 8.42
CA ASP A 37 12.49 8.93 9.86
C ASP A 37 12.75 10.33 10.42
N LEU A 38 11.71 10.93 11.00
CA LEU A 38 11.77 12.27 11.60
C LEU A 38 12.00 12.20 13.12
N GLY A 39 12.26 11.01 13.66
CA GLY A 39 12.29 10.74 15.09
C GLY A 39 10.90 10.50 15.68
N HIS A 40 10.84 10.01 16.92
CA HIS A 40 9.59 9.75 17.67
C HIS A 40 8.60 8.77 17.01
N GLY A 41 9.08 7.92 16.09
CA GLY A 41 8.25 7.00 15.31
C GLY A 41 7.34 7.74 14.33
N LEU A 42 7.80 8.87 13.81
CA LEU A 42 7.11 9.70 12.83
C LEU A 42 7.84 9.64 11.49
N HIS A 43 7.07 9.60 10.41
CA HIS A 43 7.61 9.50 9.06
C HIS A 43 7.12 10.64 8.19
N SER A 44 7.98 11.09 7.27
CA SER A 44 7.51 11.84 6.11
C SER A 44 6.63 10.94 5.25
N ALA A 45 5.51 11.46 4.75
CA ALA A 45 4.74 10.75 3.74
C ALA A 45 5.60 10.54 2.48
N THR A 46 5.81 9.27 2.11
CA THR A 46 6.38 8.74 0.84
C THR A 46 7.04 9.77 -0.10
N ASN A 47 8.38 9.73 -0.23
CA ASN A 47 9.18 10.61 -1.10
C ASN A 47 9.09 10.25 -2.60
N LEU A 48 7.90 10.24 -3.19
CA LEU A 48 7.76 10.33 -4.65
C LEU A 48 7.87 11.79 -5.12
N PRO A 49 8.35 12.06 -6.35
CA PRO A 49 8.40 13.40 -6.92
C PRO A 49 7.07 14.16 -6.78
N ALA A 50 7.14 15.48 -6.59
CA ALA A 50 5.97 16.31 -6.33
C ALA A 50 4.90 16.21 -7.44
N GLY A 51 5.33 16.10 -8.70
CA GLY A 51 4.45 15.96 -9.86
C GLY A 51 3.80 14.59 -10.02
N GLU A 52 4.27 13.56 -9.30
CA GLU A 52 3.72 12.21 -9.38
C GLU A 52 2.68 11.99 -8.27
N PRO A 53 1.52 11.40 -8.58
CA PRO A 53 0.56 11.02 -7.56
C PRO A 53 0.99 9.74 -6.83
N ILE A 54 0.62 9.63 -5.56
CA ILE A 54 0.60 8.34 -4.87
C ILE A 54 -0.81 7.79 -5.05
N ARG A 55 -0.93 6.63 -5.70
CA ARG A 55 -2.22 5.98 -5.96
C ARG A 55 -2.91 5.59 -4.66
N THR A 56 -4.24 5.52 -4.71
CA THR A 56 -5.09 5.17 -3.58
C THR A 56 -4.82 3.74 -3.11
N HIS A 57 -4.60 3.56 -1.80
CA HIS A 57 -4.30 2.28 -1.17
C HIS A 57 -4.63 2.24 0.32
N ASN A 58 -4.68 1.05 0.90
CA ASN A 58 -4.67 0.86 2.35
C ASN A 58 -3.23 0.60 2.83
N GLU A 59 -2.78 1.30 3.86
CA GLU A 59 -1.41 1.20 4.38
C GLU A 59 -1.12 -0.23 4.84
N ASP A 60 -0.02 -0.81 4.37
CA ASP A 60 0.48 -2.13 4.75
C ASP A 60 -0.53 -3.29 4.64
N SER A 61 -1.54 -3.19 3.77
CA SER A 61 -2.53 -4.26 3.56
C SER A 61 -1.96 -5.55 2.94
N TYR A 62 -0.64 -5.64 2.76
CA TYR A 62 0.10 -6.80 2.31
C TYR A 62 0.92 -7.45 3.45
N ALA A 63 0.98 -6.84 4.63
CA ALA A 63 1.62 -7.37 5.83
C ALA A 63 0.62 -8.19 6.67
N PRO A 64 1.08 -9.15 7.49
CA PRO A 64 0.19 -9.90 8.39
C PRO A 64 -0.38 -9.02 9.52
N THR A 65 0.39 -8.02 9.95
CA THR A 65 -0.02 -6.98 10.89
C THR A 65 0.09 -5.63 10.20
N PHE A 66 -0.98 -4.84 10.25
CA PHE A 66 -1.08 -3.53 9.62
C PHE A 66 -1.68 -2.50 10.58
N PRO A 67 -1.49 -1.19 10.35
CA PRO A 67 -2.11 -0.19 11.21
C PRO A 67 -3.62 -0.14 10.99
N GLY A 68 -4.40 -0.09 12.06
CA GLY A 68 -5.84 0.20 12.01
C GLY A 68 -6.10 1.70 11.85
N LEU A 69 -5.20 2.55 12.35
CA LEU A 69 -5.32 4.01 12.31
C LEU A 69 -4.07 4.67 11.71
N LEU A 70 -4.30 5.73 10.95
CA LEU A 70 -3.30 6.67 10.47
C LEU A 70 -3.66 8.08 10.93
N LEU A 71 -2.72 8.82 11.48
CA LEU A 71 -2.87 10.24 11.75
C LEU A 71 -1.95 11.00 10.81
N PHE A 72 -2.51 11.86 9.97
CA PHE A 72 -1.78 12.82 9.15
C PHE A 72 -1.81 14.20 9.80
N GLY A 73 -0.72 14.96 9.68
CA GLY A 73 -0.64 16.34 10.14
C GLY A 73 0.06 17.25 9.14
N CYS A 74 -0.49 18.42 8.90
CA CYS A 74 0.10 19.41 8.00
C CYS A 74 0.98 20.41 8.77
N LEU A 75 2.30 20.30 8.59
CA LEU A 75 3.25 21.29 9.10
C LEU A 75 3.47 22.43 8.10
N SER A 76 3.44 22.11 6.81
CA SER A 76 3.51 23.08 5.71
C SER A 76 2.61 22.62 4.58
N ALA A 77 1.67 23.48 4.18
CA ALA A 77 0.78 23.24 3.06
C ALA A 77 1.48 23.57 1.73
N PRO A 78 1.26 22.79 0.67
CA PRO A 78 1.77 23.11 -0.66
C PRO A 78 1.11 24.38 -1.20
N GLU A 79 1.77 25.04 -2.16
CA GLU A 79 1.19 26.19 -2.87
C GLU A 79 -0.01 25.77 -3.74
N GLN A 80 0.06 24.58 -4.35
CA GLN A 80 -0.99 24.04 -5.22
C GLN A 80 -1.07 22.52 -5.07
N GLY A 81 -2.30 21.97 -5.09
CA GLY A 81 -2.55 20.52 -5.08
C GLY A 81 -2.18 19.85 -3.75
N GLY A 82 -1.63 18.65 -3.81
CA GLY A 82 -1.01 17.95 -2.67
C GLY A 82 -1.95 17.52 -1.55
N ALA A 83 -3.26 17.49 -1.82
CA ALA A 83 -4.21 16.86 -0.93
C ALA A 83 -3.80 15.41 -0.65
N THR A 84 -4.20 14.92 0.52
CA THR A 84 -4.21 13.48 0.82
C THR A 84 -5.65 13.00 0.54
N PRO A 85 -5.97 12.56 -0.70
CA PRO A 85 -7.29 12.02 -0.99
C PRO A 85 -7.59 10.82 -0.09
N VAL A 86 -8.84 10.70 0.33
CA VAL A 86 -9.32 9.56 1.14
C VAL A 86 -10.59 9.00 0.50
N ALA A 87 -10.60 7.70 0.23
CA ALA A 87 -11.72 6.97 -0.36
C ALA A 87 -12.38 6.05 0.67
N ASP A 88 -13.71 6.04 0.74
CA ASP A 88 -14.45 5.09 1.57
C ASP A 88 -14.51 3.71 0.89
N CYS A 89 -13.79 2.73 1.43
CA CYS A 89 -13.67 1.38 0.86
C CYS A 89 -14.99 0.60 0.86
N ARG A 90 -15.99 0.99 1.66
CA ARG A 90 -17.35 0.43 1.58
C ARG A 90 -18.06 0.94 0.34
N THR A 91 -17.85 2.22 0.01
CA THR A 91 -18.40 2.85 -1.19
C THR A 91 -17.72 2.31 -2.44
N VAL A 92 -16.40 2.13 -2.41
CA VAL A 92 -15.65 1.43 -3.47
C VAL A 92 -16.26 0.05 -3.73
N LEU A 93 -16.47 -0.75 -2.68
CA LEU A 93 -17.07 -2.08 -2.78
C LEU A 93 -18.45 -2.05 -3.47
N ARG A 94 -19.28 -1.03 -3.21
CA ARG A 94 -20.61 -0.88 -3.83
C ARG A 94 -20.56 -0.44 -5.30
N TYR A 95 -19.51 0.28 -5.71
CA TYR A 95 -19.36 0.75 -7.10
C TYR A 95 -18.69 -0.29 -8.01
N LEU A 96 -17.98 -1.26 -7.45
CA LEU A 96 -17.34 -2.30 -8.23
C LEU A 96 -18.38 -3.26 -8.85
N PRO A 97 -18.17 -3.74 -10.09
CA PRO A 97 -18.96 -4.81 -10.66
C PRO A 97 -18.92 -6.07 -9.79
N SER A 98 -20.07 -6.73 -9.64
CA SER A 98 -20.23 -7.90 -8.76
C SER A 98 -19.22 -9.01 -9.06
N HIS A 99 -18.91 -9.27 -10.34
CA HIS A 99 -17.96 -10.32 -10.70
C HIS A 99 -16.54 -10.08 -10.15
N LEU A 100 -16.07 -8.83 -10.07
CA LEU A 100 -14.77 -8.52 -9.47
C LEU A 100 -14.79 -8.67 -7.95
N VAL A 101 -15.91 -8.28 -7.33
CA VAL A 101 -16.10 -8.43 -5.88
C VAL A 101 -16.14 -9.90 -5.50
N GLU A 102 -16.93 -10.72 -6.20
CA GLU A 102 -17.02 -12.16 -5.94
C GLU A 102 -15.67 -12.86 -6.17
N ARG A 103 -14.96 -12.48 -7.24
CA ARG A 103 -13.62 -13.00 -7.51
C ARG A 103 -12.64 -12.66 -6.39
N MET A 104 -12.67 -11.42 -5.88
CA MET A 104 -11.86 -11.02 -4.73
C MET A 104 -12.26 -11.74 -3.44
N ARG A 105 -13.56 -11.91 -3.17
CA ARG A 105 -14.07 -12.64 -1.99
C ARG A 105 -13.63 -14.10 -1.99
N THR A 106 -13.65 -14.72 -3.16
CA THR A 106 -13.34 -16.15 -3.35
C THR A 106 -11.84 -16.41 -3.32
N HIS A 107 -11.07 -15.55 -4.00
CA HIS A 107 -9.67 -15.85 -4.29
C HIS A 107 -8.70 -14.90 -3.58
N GLY A 108 -9.11 -13.70 -3.20
CA GLY A 108 -8.19 -12.67 -2.73
C GLY A 108 -7.33 -12.14 -3.88
N TRP A 109 -6.16 -11.59 -3.53
CA TRP A 109 -5.20 -11.04 -4.48
C TRP A 109 -3.79 -11.51 -4.20
N LEU A 110 -2.99 -11.53 -5.25
CA LEU A 110 -1.59 -11.93 -5.24
C LEU A 110 -0.74 -10.68 -5.39
N LEU A 111 0.31 -10.59 -4.58
CA LEU A 111 1.38 -9.63 -4.73
C LEU A 111 2.66 -10.38 -5.07
N THR A 112 3.29 -10.03 -6.19
CA THR A 112 4.65 -10.48 -6.54
C THR A 112 5.57 -9.27 -6.49
N ARG A 113 6.72 -9.40 -5.83
CA ARG A 113 7.76 -8.36 -5.77
C ARG A 113 9.10 -8.93 -6.18
N THR A 114 9.87 -8.15 -6.91
CA THR A 114 11.23 -8.46 -7.30
C THR A 114 12.15 -7.41 -6.70
N TYR A 115 13.16 -7.84 -5.96
CA TYR A 115 14.17 -7.01 -5.31
C TYR A 115 15.50 -7.21 -6.05
N SER A 116 15.90 -6.19 -6.80
CA SER A 116 17.10 -6.19 -7.63
C SER A 116 17.72 -4.79 -7.61
N ASP A 117 19.02 -4.74 -7.38
CA ASP A 117 19.84 -3.51 -7.40
C ASP A 117 19.72 -2.66 -8.68
N ARG A 118 19.33 -3.26 -9.81
CA ARG A 118 19.22 -2.57 -11.10
C ARG A 118 17.85 -1.94 -11.37
N LEU A 119 16.78 -2.48 -10.81
CA LEU A 119 15.41 -2.19 -11.24
C LEU A 119 14.48 -1.79 -10.09
N SER A 120 14.82 -2.16 -8.86
CA SER A 120 14.00 -1.89 -7.68
C SER A 120 14.90 -1.69 -6.46
N ALA A 121 14.32 -1.68 -5.26
CA ALA A 121 15.12 -1.71 -4.05
C ALA A 121 15.84 -3.06 -3.93
N ASP A 122 17.15 -3.04 -3.63
CA ASP A 122 17.88 -4.24 -3.25
C ASP A 122 17.23 -4.88 -2.01
N TRP A 123 17.23 -6.21 -1.94
CA TRP A 123 16.60 -6.92 -0.83
C TRP A 123 17.27 -6.58 0.50
N ARG A 124 18.57 -6.28 0.52
CA ARG A 124 19.27 -5.88 1.75
C ARG A 124 18.73 -4.58 2.31
N THR A 125 18.43 -3.63 1.42
CA THR A 125 17.80 -2.37 1.80
C THR A 125 16.35 -2.59 2.22
N ALA A 126 15.58 -3.38 1.47
CA ALA A 126 14.17 -3.60 1.75
C ALA A 126 13.92 -4.34 3.08
N PHE A 127 14.73 -5.37 3.37
CA PHE A 127 14.66 -6.16 4.60
C PHE A 127 15.62 -5.65 5.69
N ALA A 128 16.42 -4.62 5.42
CA ALA A 128 17.41 -4.07 6.36
C ALA A 128 18.33 -5.16 6.99
N THR A 129 18.86 -6.05 6.16
CA THR A 129 19.71 -7.18 6.58
C THR A 129 20.59 -7.68 5.44
N ASP A 130 21.76 -8.21 5.78
CA ASP A 130 22.68 -8.86 4.83
C ASP A 130 22.55 -10.40 4.81
N SER A 131 21.62 -10.97 5.58
CA SER A 131 21.45 -12.42 5.75
C SER A 131 20.28 -12.99 4.94
N PRO A 132 20.51 -13.82 3.92
CA PRO A 132 19.44 -14.53 3.20
C PRO A 132 18.55 -15.38 4.10
N ALA A 133 19.13 -16.04 5.11
CA ALA A 133 18.38 -16.86 6.07
C ALA A 133 17.42 -16.02 6.93
N GLU A 134 17.80 -14.78 7.26
CA GLU A 134 16.91 -13.84 7.97
C GLU A 134 15.73 -13.41 7.09
N VAL A 135 15.98 -13.19 5.80
CA VAL A 135 14.93 -12.87 4.82
C VAL A 135 13.95 -14.05 4.68
N GLU A 136 14.46 -15.27 4.55
CA GLU A 136 13.64 -16.49 4.46
C GLU A 136 12.76 -16.68 5.70
N ARG A 137 13.32 -16.43 6.89
CA ARG A 137 12.59 -16.47 8.17
C ARG A 137 11.45 -15.47 8.19
N ARG A 138 11.70 -14.21 7.81
CA ARG A 138 10.66 -13.17 7.74
C ARG A 138 9.60 -13.47 6.68
N CYS A 139 10.01 -13.93 5.50
CA CYS A 139 9.11 -14.43 4.46
C CYS A 139 8.16 -15.51 5.02
N ALA A 140 8.69 -16.47 5.79
CA ALA A 140 7.89 -17.53 6.40
C ALA A 140 6.93 -16.99 7.48
N GLU A 141 7.40 -16.10 8.36
CA GLU A 141 6.59 -15.41 9.38
C GLU A 141 5.43 -14.61 8.74
N ASP A 142 5.69 -13.95 7.60
CA ASP A 142 4.73 -13.15 6.86
C ASP A 142 3.85 -13.95 5.87
N LEU A 143 4.01 -15.27 5.82
CA LEU A 143 3.31 -16.16 4.89
C LEU A 143 3.50 -15.71 3.43
N VAL A 144 4.76 -15.58 3.03
CA VAL A 144 5.23 -15.18 1.70
C VAL A 144 6.24 -16.19 1.19
N SER A 145 6.10 -16.60 -0.07
CA SER A 145 7.12 -17.41 -0.73
C SER A 145 8.33 -16.55 -1.07
N CYS A 146 9.53 -17.05 -0.81
CA CYS A 146 10.81 -16.43 -1.16
C CYS A 146 11.51 -17.31 -2.22
N ASP A 147 12.07 -16.71 -3.28
CA ASP A 147 12.80 -17.42 -4.34
C ASP A 147 14.00 -16.61 -4.82
N TRP A 148 15.18 -17.09 -4.43
CA TRP A 148 16.47 -16.53 -4.78
C TRP A 148 16.83 -16.87 -6.23
N ARG A 149 17.18 -15.85 -6.99
CA ARG A 149 17.53 -15.99 -8.40
C ARG A 149 19.03 -16.22 -8.58
N PRO A 150 19.46 -16.84 -9.70
CA PRO A 150 20.88 -17.05 -9.99
C PRO A 150 21.71 -15.76 -10.07
N ASP A 151 21.08 -14.63 -10.38
CA ASP A 151 21.72 -13.31 -10.44
C ASP A 151 21.84 -12.62 -9.07
N GLY A 152 21.41 -13.29 -7.98
CA GLY A 152 21.43 -12.76 -6.62
C GLY A 152 20.24 -11.89 -6.25
N SER A 153 19.27 -11.70 -7.17
CA SER A 153 18.01 -11.02 -6.87
C SER A 153 17.06 -11.93 -6.08
N LEU A 154 16.08 -11.32 -5.43
CA LEU A 154 15.03 -12.02 -4.68
C LEU A 154 13.67 -11.77 -5.31
N ARG A 155 12.87 -12.82 -5.48
CA ARG A 155 11.44 -12.69 -5.79
C ARG A 155 10.59 -13.20 -4.65
N THR A 156 9.61 -12.41 -4.24
CA THR A 156 8.62 -12.80 -3.22
C THR A 156 7.21 -12.85 -3.79
N ARG A 157 6.36 -13.73 -3.24
CA ARG A 157 4.94 -13.79 -3.61
C ARG A 157 4.05 -14.24 -2.47
N GLY A 158 2.98 -13.48 -2.25
CA GLY A 158 2.01 -13.74 -1.19
C GLY A 158 0.58 -13.60 -1.69
N LEU A 159 -0.30 -14.45 -1.17
CA LEU A 159 -1.75 -14.33 -1.26
C LEU A 159 -2.26 -13.53 -0.07
N ARG A 160 -3.17 -12.59 -0.33
CA ARG A 160 -3.81 -11.72 0.66
C ARG A 160 -5.30 -11.63 0.40
N PRO A 161 -6.13 -11.48 1.45
CA PRO A 161 -7.52 -11.08 1.24
C PRO A 161 -7.56 -9.67 0.65
N GLY A 162 -8.54 -9.40 -0.21
CA GLY A 162 -8.79 -8.03 -0.69
C GLY A 162 -10.16 -7.47 -0.32
N VAL A 163 -10.96 -8.29 0.36
CA VAL A 163 -12.20 -7.90 1.04
C VAL A 163 -12.13 -8.44 2.47
N VAL A 164 -12.37 -7.57 3.44
CA VAL A 164 -12.36 -7.92 4.87
C VAL A 164 -13.57 -7.29 5.56
N ARG A 165 -13.81 -7.64 6.83
CA ARG A 165 -14.82 -7.00 7.68
C ARG A 165 -14.13 -6.13 8.73
N HIS A 166 -14.60 -4.91 8.91
CA HIS A 166 -14.08 -4.04 9.96
C HIS A 166 -14.31 -4.68 11.35
N PRO A 167 -13.29 -4.78 12.21
CA PRO A 167 -13.36 -5.54 13.46
C PRO A 167 -14.42 -5.00 14.44
N GLU A 168 -14.64 -3.68 14.44
CA GLU A 168 -15.59 -3.05 15.35
C GLU A 168 -17.01 -2.91 14.79
N THR A 169 -17.16 -2.71 13.47
CA THR A 169 -18.46 -2.39 12.86
C THR A 169 -19.06 -3.57 12.12
N GLY A 170 -18.26 -4.58 11.78
CA GLY A 170 -18.66 -5.74 10.99
C GLY A 170 -18.91 -5.44 9.50
N GLU A 171 -18.80 -4.18 9.08
CA GLU A 171 -19.00 -3.75 7.70
C GLU A 171 -17.92 -4.34 6.80
N GLU A 172 -18.32 -4.77 5.61
CA GLU A 172 -17.40 -5.30 4.62
C GLU A 172 -16.76 -4.17 3.80
N VAL A 173 -15.45 -4.27 3.58
CA VAL A 173 -14.62 -3.21 2.98
C VAL A 173 -13.68 -3.77 1.91
N TRP A 174 -13.47 -2.99 0.84
CA TRP A 174 -12.44 -3.26 -0.16
C TRP A 174 -11.06 -2.82 0.35
N PHE A 175 -10.37 -3.71 1.07
CA PHE A 175 -9.10 -3.45 1.76
C PHE A 175 -7.97 -4.18 1.05
N ASN A 176 -7.19 -3.46 0.23
CA ASN A 176 -6.03 -4.01 -0.46
C ASN A 176 -5.13 -2.93 -1.07
N HIS A 177 -4.01 -3.38 -1.62
CA HIS A 177 -3.03 -2.55 -2.30
C HIS A 177 -2.91 -2.93 -3.79
N MET A 178 -3.92 -3.63 -4.35
CA MET A 178 -3.76 -4.32 -5.64
C MET A 178 -3.54 -3.34 -6.80
N ALA A 179 -4.28 -2.24 -6.84
CA ALA A 179 -4.25 -1.30 -7.97
C ALA A 179 -2.99 -0.43 -8.00
N PHE A 180 -2.32 -0.29 -6.86
CA PHE A 180 -1.06 0.46 -6.76
C PHE A 180 0.12 -0.36 -7.29
N TRP A 181 0.21 -1.63 -6.87
CA TRP A 181 1.32 -2.54 -7.18
C TRP A 181 1.13 -3.30 -8.49
N ASN A 182 0.34 -2.77 -9.42
CA ASN A 182 0.04 -3.44 -10.68
C ASN A 182 0.85 -2.86 -11.84
N GLU A 183 1.20 -3.68 -12.83
CA GLU A 183 1.89 -3.21 -14.03
C GLU A 183 1.13 -2.09 -14.76
N TRP A 184 -0.20 -2.15 -14.79
CA TRP A 184 -1.04 -1.15 -15.44
C TRP A 184 -1.10 0.19 -14.69
N ALA A 185 -0.49 0.24 -13.50
CA ALA A 185 -0.31 1.45 -12.71
C ALA A 185 0.91 2.27 -13.14
N LEU A 186 1.84 1.66 -13.89
CA LEU A 186 3.02 2.31 -14.45
C LEU A 186 2.64 3.24 -15.61
N ASP A 187 3.54 4.18 -15.93
CA ASP A 187 3.46 4.90 -17.21
C ASP A 187 3.54 3.90 -18.37
N GLU A 188 2.77 4.15 -19.43
CA GLU A 188 2.62 3.20 -20.54
C GLU A 188 3.96 2.87 -21.21
N LYS A 189 4.82 3.88 -21.43
CA LYS A 189 6.13 3.66 -22.06
C LYS A 189 7.08 2.92 -21.13
N VAL A 190 7.06 3.27 -19.84
CA VAL A 190 7.87 2.59 -18.81
C VAL A 190 7.46 1.12 -18.72
N ARG A 191 6.15 0.85 -18.72
CA ARG A 191 5.62 -0.52 -18.70
C ARG A 191 6.05 -1.30 -19.93
N GLU A 192 5.89 -0.74 -21.13
CA GLU A 192 6.27 -1.39 -22.39
C GLU A 192 7.74 -1.77 -22.39
N ILE A 193 8.63 -0.85 -22.03
CA ILE A 193 10.08 -1.11 -21.93
C ILE A 193 10.36 -2.25 -20.93
N LEU A 194 9.77 -2.19 -19.72
CA LEU A 194 10.01 -3.21 -18.70
C LEU A 194 9.46 -4.58 -19.11
N VAL A 195 8.31 -4.63 -19.76
CA VAL A 195 7.72 -5.88 -20.25
C VAL A 195 8.52 -6.45 -21.41
N ASP A 196 9.01 -5.62 -22.32
CA ASP A 196 9.83 -6.06 -23.45
C ASP A 196 11.18 -6.61 -22.99
N GLU A 197 11.81 -5.98 -22.00
CA GLU A 197 13.12 -6.40 -21.47
C GLU A 197 13.05 -7.59 -20.50
N LEU A 198 12.00 -7.65 -19.66
CA LEU A 198 11.95 -8.56 -18.51
C LEU A 198 10.81 -9.58 -18.59
N GLY A 199 9.85 -9.37 -19.49
CA GLY A 199 8.57 -10.06 -19.50
C GLY A 199 7.69 -9.71 -18.28
N HIS A 200 6.41 -10.08 -18.35
CA HIS A 200 5.46 -9.86 -17.24
C HIS A 200 5.90 -10.49 -15.91
N GLY A 201 6.69 -11.57 -15.96
CA GLY A 201 7.20 -12.27 -14.76
C GLY A 201 8.45 -11.65 -14.13
N GLY A 202 9.10 -10.71 -14.81
CA GLY A 202 10.33 -10.04 -14.37
C GLY A 202 10.13 -8.62 -13.85
N LEU A 203 8.89 -8.13 -13.83
CA LEU A 203 8.55 -6.79 -13.33
C LEU A 203 8.95 -6.60 -11.85
N PRO A 204 9.29 -5.36 -11.42
CA PRO A 204 9.65 -5.06 -10.03
C PRO A 204 8.49 -5.38 -9.07
N PHE A 205 7.27 -5.25 -9.57
CA PHE A 205 6.07 -5.69 -8.90
C PHE A 205 4.97 -6.03 -9.91
N ASN A 206 4.06 -6.91 -9.51
CA ASN A 206 2.77 -7.04 -10.16
C ASN A 206 1.72 -7.62 -9.20
N THR A 207 0.47 -7.39 -9.51
CA THR A 207 -0.68 -7.93 -8.76
C THR A 207 -1.67 -8.63 -9.68
N GLY A 208 -2.44 -9.55 -9.11
CA GLY A 208 -3.52 -10.26 -9.78
C GLY A 208 -4.51 -10.81 -8.76
N PHE A 209 -5.55 -11.49 -9.21
CA PHE A 209 -6.44 -12.21 -8.30
C PHE A 209 -5.80 -13.53 -7.86
N GLY A 210 -6.27 -14.08 -6.74
CA GLY A 210 -5.78 -15.34 -6.17
C GLY A 210 -5.98 -16.58 -7.04
N ASP A 211 -6.79 -16.49 -8.10
CA ASP A 211 -6.95 -17.54 -9.10
C ASP A 211 -5.76 -17.66 -10.06
N GLY A 212 -4.77 -16.76 -9.94
CA GLY A 212 -3.54 -16.78 -10.71
C GLY A 212 -3.63 -16.09 -12.06
N LEU A 213 -4.82 -15.64 -12.48
CA LEU A 213 -4.96 -14.88 -13.71
C LEU A 213 -4.57 -13.41 -13.48
N PRO A 214 -3.92 -12.75 -14.46
CA PRO A 214 -3.50 -11.37 -14.34
C PRO A 214 -4.71 -10.44 -14.23
N LEU A 215 -4.51 -9.29 -13.60
CA LEU A 215 -5.45 -8.18 -13.69
C LEU A 215 -5.36 -7.56 -15.08
N THR A 216 -6.49 -7.41 -15.77
CA THR A 216 -6.53 -6.73 -17.06
C THR A 216 -6.49 -5.20 -16.90
N ARG A 217 -6.07 -4.49 -17.95
CA ARG A 217 -6.10 -3.01 -17.98
C ARG A 217 -7.51 -2.45 -17.70
N GLY A 218 -8.54 -3.07 -18.27
CA GLY A 218 -9.93 -2.67 -18.06
C GLY A 218 -10.41 -2.86 -16.62
N GLU A 219 -10.05 -3.97 -15.98
CA GLU A 219 -10.35 -4.19 -14.56
C GLU A 219 -9.64 -3.18 -13.66
N LEU A 220 -8.35 -2.89 -13.91
CA LEU A 220 -7.62 -1.87 -13.14
C LEU A 220 -8.28 -0.49 -13.27
N TYR A 221 -8.68 -0.08 -14.48
CA TYR A 221 -9.37 1.19 -14.68
C TYR A 221 -10.74 1.22 -14.03
N THR A 222 -11.47 0.11 -14.05
CA THR A 222 -12.74 -0.01 -13.33
C THR A 222 -12.54 0.16 -11.82
N ILE A 223 -11.52 -0.48 -11.24
CA ILE A 223 -11.18 -0.34 -9.82
C ILE A 223 -10.74 1.08 -9.49
N SER A 224 -9.91 1.68 -10.35
CA SER A 224 -9.44 3.06 -10.18
C SER A 224 -10.59 4.07 -10.24
N ALA A 225 -11.56 3.87 -11.15
CA ALA A 225 -12.75 4.71 -11.24
C ALA A 225 -13.65 4.58 -10.00
N ALA A 226 -13.78 3.37 -9.44
CA ALA A 226 -14.52 3.14 -8.19
C ALA A 226 -13.85 3.88 -7.00
N TYR A 227 -12.51 3.85 -6.91
CA TYR A 227 -11.77 4.64 -5.93
C TYR A 227 -11.99 6.14 -6.12
N GLU A 228 -11.85 6.66 -7.34
CA GLU A 228 -12.04 8.08 -7.63
C GLU A 228 -13.45 8.56 -7.27
N ALA A 229 -14.48 7.80 -7.64
CA ALA A 229 -15.88 8.12 -7.32
C ALA A 229 -16.19 8.08 -5.81
N ALA A 230 -15.40 7.35 -5.02
CA ALA A 230 -15.52 7.27 -3.56
C ALA A 230 -14.59 8.24 -2.82
N THR A 231 -13.77 9.01 -3.53
CA THR A 231 -12.71 9.84 -2.96
C THR A 231 -13.23 11.22 -2.57
N VAL A 232 -12.83 11.67 -1.38
CA VAL A 232 -12.98 13.06 -0.93
C VAL A 232 -11.61 13.72 -0.85
N ARG A 233 -11.54 14.98 -1.29
CA ARG A 233 -10.34 15.82 -1.25
C ARG A 233 -10.55 17.05 -0.39
N ARG A 234 -9.53 17.39 0.39
CA ARG A 234 -9.43 18.61 1.16
C ARG A 234 -8.03 19.20 0.98
N ALA A 235 -7.97 20.49 0.71
CA ALA A 235 -6.72 21.22 0.69
C ALA A 235 -6.20 21.34 2.13
N TRP A 236 -4.92 21.03 2.30
CA TRP A 236 -4.24 21.13 3.59
C TRP A 236 -4.03 22.59 3.99
N GLU A 237 -4.19 22.89 5.27
CA GLU A 237 -3.73 24.12 5.91
C GLU A 237 -2.77 23.76 7.07
N PRO A 238 -1.75 24.59 7.38
CA PRO A 238 -0.89 24.34 8.53
C PRO A 238 -1.69 24.18 9.84
N GLY A 239 -1.39 23.15 10.61
CA GLY A 239 -2.13 22.80 11.83
C GLY A 239 -3.35 21.89 11.60
N ASP A 240 -3.69 21.57 10.36
CA ASP A 240 -4.71 20.56 10.06
C ASP A 240 -4.24 19.16 10.47
N LEU A 241 -5.14 18.39 11.07
CA LEU A 241 -4.97 16.98 11.39
C LEU A 241 -6.05 16.14 10.72
N MET A 242 -5.67 14.97 10.22
CA MET A 242 -6.61 14.00 9.65
C MET A 242 -6.37 12.63 10.25
N LEU A 243 -7.34 12.12 11.02
CA LEU A 243 -7.36 10.75 11.51
C LEU A 243 -8.13 9.87 10.51
N VAL A 244 -7.43 8.89 9.95
CA VAL A 244 -7.92 7.93 8.98
C VAL A 244 -8.00 6.56 9.65
N ASP A 245 -9.13 5.90 9.46
CA ASP A 245 -9.31 4.48 9.77
C ASP A 245 -8.87 3.72 8.51
N ASN A 246 -7.73 3.06 8.61
CA ASN A 246 -7.03 2.45 7.49
C ASN A 246 -7.80 1.24 6.92
N ILE A 247 -8.67 0.63 7.72
CA ILE A 247 -9.45 -0.55 7.30
C ILE A 247 -10.62 -0.09 6.44
N ARG A 248 -11.34 0.96 6.87
CA ARG A 248 -12.48 1.48 6.11
C ARG A 248 -12.10 2.43 4.99
N SER A 249 -10.90 2.98 5.00
CA SER A 249 -10.50 4.04 4.08
C SER A 249 -9.15 3.77 3.46
N ALA A 250 -9.08 3.98 2.15
CA ALA A 250 -7.84 4.05 1.40
C ALA A 250 -7.44 5.51 1.19
N HIS A 251 -6.15 5.77 1.05
CA HIS A 251 -5.60 7.12 0.86
C HIS A 251 -4.57 7.16 -0.25
N GLY A 252 -4.29 8.36 -0.74
CA GLY A 252 -3.24 8.62 -1.72
C GLY A 252 -2.57 9.97 -1.50
N ARG A 253 -1.93 10.49 -2.53
CA ARG A 253 -1.38 11.85 -2.57
C ARG A 253 -1.60 12.41 -3.96
N ASP A 254 -2.26 13.55 -4.05
CA ASP A 254 -2.35 14.26 -5.32
C ASP A 254 -1.01 14.94 -5.67
N PRO A 255 -0.73 15.19 -6.96
CA PRO A 255 0.42 15.99 -7.38
C PRO A 255 0.39 17.39 -6.74
N PHE A 256 1.56 17.99 -6.54
CA PHE A 256 1.67 19.31 -5.91
C PHE A 256 2.82 20.17 -6.43
N ARG A 257 2.78 21.45 -6.07
CA ARG A 257 3.86 22.43 -6.27
C ARG A 257 4.15 23.17 -4.95
N GLY A 258 5.39 23.63 -4.81
CA GLY A 258 5.88 24.30 -3.60
C GLY A 258 6.22 23.34 -2.46
N ASP A 259 6.44 23.90 -1.27
CA ASP A 259 6.85 23.14 -0.09
C ASP A 259 5.68 22.41 0.56
N ARG A 260 5.75 21.08 0.62
CA ARG A 260 4.74 20.23 1.27
C ARG A 260 5.38 19.41 2.38
N ARG A 261 4.98 19.66 3.62
CA ARG A 261 5.41 18.87 4.79
C ARG A 261 4.20 18.33 5.53
N ILE A 262 3.81 17.11 5.13
CA ILE A 262 2.77 16.33 5.80
C ILE A 262 3.44 15.18 6.53
N VAL A 263 3.27 15.13 7.84
CA VAL A 263 3.77 14.05 8.70
C VAL A 263 2.68 13.01 8.90
N VAL A 264 3.09 11.75 9.09
CA VAL A 264 2.17 10.65 9.37
C VAL A 264 2.65 9.82 10.55
N ALA A 265 1.69 9.37 11.36
CA ALA A 265 1.87 8.34 12.37
C ALA A 265 0.90 7.20 12.14
N THR A 266 1.33 5.99 12.45
CA THR A 266 0.54 4.77 12.32
C THR A 266 0.39 4.07 13.67
N GLY A 267 -0.73 3.39 13.88
CA GLY A 267 -0.94 2.61 15.08
C GLY A 267 -2.24 1.84 15.10
N ALA A 268 -2.63 1.40 16.31
CA ALA A 268 -3.68 0.41 16.51
C ALA A 268 -3.43 -0.84 15.65
N PRO A 269 -2.35 -1.60 15.91
CA PRO A 269 -1.98 -2.76 15.10
C PRO A 269 -3.14 -3.76 15.04
N THR A 270 -3.46 -4.21 13.83
CA THR A 270 -4.58 -5.09 13.51
C THR A 270 -4.11 -6.21 12.60
N THR A 271 -4.78 -7.36 12.63
CA THR A 271 -4.50 -8.52 11.76
C THR A 271 -5.69 -8.87 10.87
N PHE A 272 -5.46 -9.69 9.85
CA PHE A 272 -6.55 -10.24 9.02
C PHE A 272 -7.52 -11.14 9.80
N ALA A 273 -7.07 -11.76 10.90
CA ALA A 273 -7.92 -12.57 11.77
C ALA A 273 -8.96 -11.70 12.47
N ASP A 274 -8.54 -10.53 13.00
CA ASP A 274 -9.44 -9.55 13.61
C ASP A 274 -10.48 -9.04 12.60
N CYS A 275 -10.04 -8.87 11.35
CA CYS A 275 -10.90 -8.41 10.25
C CYS A 275 -11.75 -9.52 9.60
N ARG A 276 -11.78 -10.74 10.14
CA ARG A 276 -12.58 -11.87 9.63
C ARG A 276 -12.49 -12.03 8.10
N ALA A 277 -11.28 -11.95 7.59
CA ALA A 277 -11.00 -12.03 6.15
C ALA A 277 -11.60 -13.32 5.55
N THR A 278 -12.18 -13.23 4.35
CA THR A 278 -12.78 -14.39 3.68
C THR A 278 -11.73 -15.34 3.10
N VAL A 279 -10.53 -14.83 2.84
CA VAL A 279 -9.37 -15.57 2.32
C VAL A 279 -8.25 -15.51 3.34
N ALA A 280 -7.73 -16.66 3.73
CA ALA A 280 -6.57 -16.73 4.60
C ALA A 280 -5.30 -16.28 3.84
N PRO A 281 -4.47 -15.40 4.42
CA PRO A 281 -3.16 -15.10 3.88
C PRO A 281 -2.33 -16.37 3.74
N ALA A 282 -1.59 -16.50 2.64
CA ALA A 282 -0.76 -17.68 2.41
C ALA A 282 0.44 -17.34 1.53
N ALA A 283 1.51 -18.10 1.69
CA ALA A 283 2.59 -18.13 0.72
C ALA A 283 2.03 -18.70 -0.60
N ALA A 284 2.28 -18.03 -1.72
CA ALA A 284 1.73 -18.43 -3.01
C ALA A 284 2.85 -18.86 -3.96
N PRO A 285 2.73 -20.03 -4.62
CA PRO A 285 3.77 -20.53 -5.51
C PRO A 285 4.04 -19.52 -6.60
N LEU A 286 5.30 -19.31 -6.94
CA LEU A 286 5.65 -18.39 -8.01
C LEU A 286 5.21 -18.94 -9.36
N PRO A 287 4.75 -18.10 -10.29
CA PRO A 287 4.47 -18.57 -11.65
C PRO A 287 5.75 -19.18 -12.23
N VAL A 288 5.64 -20.45 -12.63
CA VAL A 288 6.68 -21.12 -13.43
C VAL A 288 6.76 -20.37 -14.75
N PRO A 289 7.95 -19.98 -15.24
CA PRO A 289 8.06 -19.37 -16.56
C PRO A 289 7.39 -20.30 -17.57
N MET A 290 6.35 -19.85 -18.25
CA MET A 290 5.85 -20.59 -19.41
C MET A 290 7.02 -20.65 -20.39
N ARG A 291 7.60 -21.84 -20.58
CA ARG A 291 8.48 -22.08 -21.72
C ARG A 291 7.65 -21.76 -22.94
N MET A 292 7.99 -20.70 -23.65
CA MET A 292 7.54 -20.53 -25.03
C MET A 292 7.97 -21.80 -25.76
N VAL A 293 6.98 -22.62 -26.12
CA VAL A 293 7.19 -23.72 -27.05
C VAL A 293 7.55 -23.04 -28.37
N ALA A 294 8.80 -23.20 -28.78
CA ALA A 294 9.31 -22.71 -30.07
C ALA A 294 8.61 -23.41 -31.24
#